data_AF-A0A9W9JIN0-F1
#
_entry.id   AF-A0A9W9JIN0-F1
#
_cell.length_a   1.000
_cell.length_b   1.000
_cell.length_c   1.000
_cell.angle_alpha   90.00
_cell.angle_beta   90.00
_cell.angle_gamma   90.00
#
_symmetry.space_group_name_H-M   'P 1'
#
loop_
_entity.id
_entity.type
_entity.pdbx_description
1 polymer ?
#
loop_
_entity_poly.entity_id
_entity_poly.type
_entity_poly.pdbx_seq_one_letter_code
_entity_poly.pdbx_strand_id
1 'polypeptide(L)'
;MDFVSGRTVEDCWEDLSQIERKDVVSKVASIMNNLHSIPLPEGQELVPGPVGCSAYVARGRLFPDAGPGPFGSTEHLQAWYDRRLEITQHFHQAPPDALPFIFKKYTITHYDIAPRNLILDSDDKVWLIDW
;
A
#
# COMPACT_ATOMS: atom_id res chain seq x y z
N MET A 1 -18.60 7.99 -8.98
CA MET A 1 -18.56 7.05 -7.85
C MET A 1 -19.85 7.24 -7.07
N ASP A 2 -20.45 6.15 -6.60
CA ASP A 2 -21.65 6.23 -5.77
C ASP A 2 -21.26 6.62 -4.35
N PHE A 3 -22.14 7.34 -3.67
CA PHE A 3 -21.90 7.76 -2.29
C PHE A 3 -21.95 6.55 -1.35
N VAL A 4 -20.94 6.40 -0.49
CA VAL A 4 -20.91 5.39 0.57
C VAL A 4 -21.40 6.04 1.87
N SER A 5 -22.58 5.65 2.33
CA SER A 5 -23.14 6.13 3.60
C SER A 5 -22.47 5.43 4.78
N GLY A 6 -22.07 6.20 5.79
CA GLY A 6 -21.44 5.67 7.00
C GLY A 6 -20.64 6.75 7.74
N ARG A 7 -19.89 6.32 8.76
CA ARG A 7 -18.90 7.16 9.45
C ARG A 7 -17.51 6.65 9.11
N THR A 8 -16.52 7.54 9.07
CA THR A 8 -15.14 7.06 8.97
C THR A 8 -14.78 6.30 10.24
N VAL A 9 -13.90 5.30 10.11
CA VAL A 9 -13.38 4.58 11.27
C VAL A 9 -12.63 5.54 12.19
N GLU A 10 -11.99 6.58 11.65
CA GLU A 10 -11.38 7.66 12.44
C GLU A 10 -12.40 8.34 13.36
N ASP A 11 -13.56 8.72 12.83
CA ASP A 11 -14.58 9.45 13.59
C ASP A 11 -15.26 8.59 14.67
N CYS A 12 -15.45 7.29 14.41
CA CYS A 12 -16.22 6.42 15.30
C CYS A 12 -15.37 5.48 16.16
N TRP A 13 -14.04 5.46 16.02
CA TRP A 13 -13.18 4.47 16.69
C TRP A 13 -13.40 4.41 18.21
N GLU A 14 -13.53 5.56 18.85
CA GLU A 14 -13.70 5.66 20.31
C GLU A 14 -15.08 5.20 20.80
N ASP A 15 -16.09 5.19 19.92
CA ASP A 15 -17.43 4.68 20.22
C ASP A 15 -17.50 3.15 20.13
N LEU A 16 -16.59 2.51 19.38
CA LEU A 16 -16.60 1.07 19.15
C LEU A 16 -16.13 0.30 20.39
N SER A 17 -16.88 -0.75 20.73
CA SER A 17 -16.46 -1.77 21.68
C SER A 17 -15.21 -2.52 21.21
N GLN A 18 -14.56 -3.23 22.13
CA GLN A 18 -13.39 -4.02 21.79
C GLN A 18 -13.70 -5.14 20.78
N ILE A 19 -14.93 -5.67 20.77
CA ILE A 19 -15.35 -6.71 19.83
C ILE A 19 -15.49 -6.10 18.43
N GLU A 20 -16.16 -4.96 18.30
CA GLU A 20 -16.32 -4.24 17.02
C GLU A 20 -14.96 -3.81 16.45
N ARG A 21 -14.05 -3.29 17.29
CA ARG A 21 -12.68 -2.94 16.86
C ARG A 21 -11.94 -4.14 16.27
N LYS A 22 -12.04 -5.32 16.89
CA LYS A 22 -11.43 -6.56 16.37
C LYS A 22 -12.05 -6.99 15.04
N ASP A 23 -13.36 -6.83 14.91
CA ASP A 23 -14.08 -7.15 13.69
C ASP A 23 -13.69 -6.21 12.53
N VAL A 24 -13.62 -4.90 12.78
CA VAL A 24 -13.11 -3.90 11.81
C VAL A 24 -11.69 -4.27 11.34
N VAL A 25 -10.77 -4.56 12.27
CA VAL A 25 -9.40 -4.98 11.92
C VAL A 25 -9.39 -6.25 11.06
N SER A 26 -10.24 -7.22 11.39
CA SER A 26 -10.37 -8.47 10.63
C SER A 26 -10.91 -8.22 9.21
N LYS A 27 -11.88 -7.31 9.07
CA LYS A 27 -12.44 -6.89 7.77
C LYS A 27 -11.39 -6.15 6.93
N VAL A 28 -10.61 -5.24 7.51
CA VAL A 28 -9.50 -4.57 6.83
C VAL A 28 -8.44 -5.57 6.36
N ALA A 29 -8.06 -6.54 7.21
CA ALA A 29 -7.13 -7.59 6.81
C ALA A 29 -7.69 -8.45 5.66
N SER A 30 -8.99 -8.74 5.66
CA SER A 30 -9.67 -9.42 4.56
C SER A 30 -9.63 -8.62 3.26
N ILE A 31 -9.88 -7.30 3.31
CA ILE A 31 -9.76 -6.40 2.16
C ILE A 31 -8.33 -6.46 1.60
N MET A 32 -7.30 -6.34 2.44
CA MET A 32 -5.90 -6.41 2.01
C MET A 32 -5.57 -7.75 1.35
N ASN A 33 -6.01 -8.86 1.95
CA ASN A 33 -5.80 -10.19 1.38
C ASN A 33 -6.50 -10.36 0.02
N ASN A 34 -7.71 -9.81 -0.12
CA ASN A 34 -8.43 -9.81 -1.39
C ASN A 34 -7.72 -8.97 -2.44
N LEU A 35 -7.22 -7.77 -2.10
CA LEU A 35 -6.44 -6.96 -3.03
C LEU A 35 -5.14 -7.67 -3.46
N HIS A 36 -4.47 -8.31 -2.52
CA HIS A 36 -3.21 -9.03 -2.76
C HIS A 36 -3.39 -10.37 -3.50
N SER A 37 -4.63 -10.85 -3.63
CA SER A 37 -4.97 -12.07 -4.37
C SER A 37 -5.44 -11.80 -5.80
N ILE A 38 -5.75 -10.54 -6.15
CA ILE A 38 -6.11 -10.18 -7.52
C ILE A 38 -4.92 -10.50 -8.44
N PRO A 39 -5.10 -11.35 -9.47
CA PRO A 39 -4.04 -11.65 -10.41
C PRO A 39 -3.71 -10.40 -11.24
N LEU A 40 -2.42 -10.15 -11.42
CA LEU A 40 -1.95 -9.11 -12.33
C LEU A 40 -2.11 -9.58 -13.78
N PRO A 41 -2.29 -8.66 -14.75
CA PRO A 41 -2.33 -9.02 -16.16
C PRO A 41 -1.06 -9.75 -16.61
N GLU A 42 -1.20 -10.65 -17.57
CA GLU A 42 -0.06 -11.38 -18.16
C GLU A 42 0.99 -10.39 -18.69
N GLY A 43 2.25 -10.62 -18.32
CA GLY A 43 3.38 -9.76 -18.68
C GLY A 43 3.57 -8.53 -17.76
N GLN A 44 2.75 -8.36 -16.73
CA GLN A 44 2.90 -7.30 -15.71
C GLN A 44 3.20 -7.83 -14.31
N GLU A 45 3.35 -9.15 -14.13
CA GLU A 45 3.53 -9.80 -12.83
C GLU A 45 4.83 -9.39 -12.12
N LEU A 46 5.83 -8.96 -12.89
CA LEU A 46 7.15 -8.51 -12.44
C LEU A 46 7.50 -7.09 -12.91
N VAL A 47 6.50 -6.33 -13.37
CA VAL A 47 6.69 -4.94 -13.80
C VAL A 47 6.21 -4.02 -12.68
N PRO A 48 7.10 -3.24 -12.04
CA PRO A 48 6.69 -2.32 -11.01
C PRO A 48 5.90 -1.14 -11.57
N GLY A 49 4.94 -0.65 -10.80
CA GLY A 49 4.18 0.55 -11.12
C GLY A 49 2.69 0.27 -11.31
N PRO A 50 1.93 1.29 -11.76
CA PRO A 50 0.49 1.15 -11.97
C PRO A 50 0.16 0.11 -13.04
N VAL A 51 -0.88 -0.69 -12.77
CA VAL A 51 -1.39 -1.67 -13.75
C VAL A 51 -1.78 -0.95 -15.04
N GLY A 52 -1.27 -1.45 -16.17
CA GLY A 52 -1.56 -0.90 -17.49
C GLY A 52 -0.79 0.36 -17.88
N CYS A 53 0.15 0.85 -17.07
CA CYS A 53 1.02 1.96 -17.49
C CYS A 53 2.47 1.83 -16.99
N SER A 54 3.39 1.62 -17.93
CA SER A 54 4.84 1.54 -17.67
C SER A 54 5.56 2.89 -17.71
N ALA A 55 4.88 3.97 -18.09
CA ALA A 55 5.49 5.30 -18.27
C ALA A 55 5.37 6.20 -17.04
N TYR A 56 4.56 5.83 -16.04
CA TYR A 56 4.37 6.66 -14.85
C TYR A 56 5.49 6.48 -13.84
N VAL A 57 5.95 7.61 -13.30
CA VAL A 57 6.79 7.62 -12.11
C VAL A 57 6.03 6.99 -10.94
N ALA A 58 6.76 6.30 -10.07
CA ALA A 58 6.20 5.73 -8.86
C ALA A 58 5.76 6.86 -7.91
N ARG A 59 4.58 6.69 -7.31
CA ARG A 59 3.99 7.66 -6.36
C ARG A 59 3.49 6.92 -5.13
N GLY A 60 3.24 7.67 -4.06
CA GLY A 60 2.78 7.15 -2.77
C GLY A 60 3.83 7.28 -1.68
N ARG A 61 3.45 6.95 -0.44
CA ARG A 61 4.24 7.24 0.77
C ARG A 61 5.63 6.59 0.83
N LEU A 62 5.88 5.57 0.02
CA LEU A 62 7.18 4.90 -0.06
C LEU A 62 8.17 5.58 -1.02
N PHE A 63 7.71 6.59 -1.76
CA PHE A 63 8.47 7.27 -2.79
C PHE A 63 8.52 8.78 -2.50
N PRO A 64 9.61 9.48 -2.90
CA PRO A 64 9.63 10.95 -2.85
C PRO A 64 8.48 11.56 -3.65
N ASP A 65 8.03 12.76 -3.27
CA ASP A 65 6.91 13.46 -3.93
C ASP A 65 7.14 13.69 -5.44
N ALA A 66 8.39 13.92 -5.84
CA ALA A 66 8.76 14.07 -7.25
C ALA A 66 8.59 12.77 -8.06
N GLY A 67 8.51 11.62 -7.38
CA GLY A 67 8.37 10.28 -7.95
C GLY A 67 9.64 9.75 -8.60
N PRO A 68 10.18 8.59 -8.21
CA PRO A 68 11.26 7.92 -8.92
C PRO A 68 10.72 7.04 -10.06
N GLY A 69 11.61 6.54 -10.90
CA GLY A 69 11.23 5.75 -12.07
C GLY A 69 10.85 6.63 -13.27
N PRO A 70 10.01 6.15 -14.21
CA PRO A 70 9.36 4.84 -14.22
C PRO A 70 10.36 3.67 -14.12
N PHE A 71 9.92 2.58 -13.48
CA PHE A 71 10.74 1.39 -13.34
C PHE A 71 10.39 0.38 -14.43
N GLY A 72 11.34 0.08 -15.31
CA GLY A 72 11.15 -0.90 -16.38
C GLY A 72 11.24 -2.36 -15.94
N SER A 73 11.72 -2.64 -14.72
CA SER A 73 11.83 -4.00 -14.19
C SER A 73 11.97 -4.02 -12.66
N THR A 74 11.78 -5.20 -12.07
CA THR A 74 12.08 -5.49 -10.65
C THR A 74 13.50 -5.06 -10.28
N GLU A 75 14.48 -5.37 -11.11
CA GLU A 75 15.90 -5.05 -10.86
C GLU A 75 16.13 -3.54 -10.83
N HIS A 76 15.47 -2.78 -11.69
CA HIS A 76 15.55 -1.32 -11.67
C HIS A 76 14.96 -0.74 -10.37
N LEU A 77 13.83 -1.27 -9.91
CA LEU A 77 13.25 -0.88 -8.60
C LEU A 77 14.18 -1.26 -7.44
N GLN A 78 14.73 -2.47 -7.43
CA GLN A 78 15.66 -2.93 -6.39
C GLN A 78 16.90 -2.05 -6.34
N ALA A 79 17.55 -1.81 -7.47
CA ALA A 79 18.74 -0.96 -7.54
C ALA A 79 18.47 0.46 -7.01
N TRP A 80 17.27 1.00 -7.25
CA TRP A 80 16.86 2.26 -6.67
C TRP A 80 16.75 2.19 -5.14
N TYR A 81 16.07 1.18 -4.59
CA TYR A 81 15.93 1.01 -3.13
C TYR A 81 17.27 0.72 -2.44
N ASP A 82 18.10 -0.14 -3.02
CA ASP A 82 19.43 -0.47 -2.51
C ASP A 82 20.31 0.78 -2.47
N ARG A 83 20.25 1.62 -3.51
CA ARG A 83 20.96 2.90 -3.49
C ARG A 83 20.48 3.81 -2.36
N ARG A 84 19.18 3.82 -2.06
CA ARG A 84 18.65 4.58 -0.90
C ARG A 84 19.15 3.97 0.41
N LEU A 85 19.22 2.65 0.53
CA LEU A 85 19.77 1.97 1.70
C LEU A 85 21.22 2.37 1.95
N GLU A 86 22.06 2.30 0.92
CA GLU A 86 23.48 2.71 0.99
C GLU A 86 23.64 4.15 1.51
N ILE A 87 22.84 5.08 0.97
CA ILE A 87 22.85 6.48 1.40
C ILE A 87 22.43 6.58 2.88
N THR A 88 21.34 5.91 3.28
CA THR A 88 20.88 5.95 4.67
C THR A 88 21.88 5.31 5.65
N GLN A 89 22.57 4.25 5.25
CA GLN A 89 23.63 3.62 6.05
C GLN A 89 24.83 4.57 6.20
N HIS A 90 25.22 5.26 5.12
CA HIS A 90 26.30 6.25 5.14
C HIS A 90 26.01 7.39 6.13
N PHE A 91 24.75 7.80 6.25
CA PHE A 91 24.31 8.83 7.21
C PHE A 91 23.87 8.26 8.58
N HIS A 92 24.14 6.99 8.86
CA HIS A 92 23.76 6.31 10.11
C HIS A 92 22.25 6.35 10.43
N GLN A 93 21.41 6.39 9.39
CA GLN A 93 19.95 6.36 9.47
C GLN A 93 19.36 4.96 9.21
N ALA A 94 20.21 3.99 8.92
CA ALA A 94 19.87 2.57 8.81
C ALA A 94 20.98 1.71 9.42
N PRO A 95 20.67 0.49 9.90
CA PRO A 95 21.68 -0.44 10.39
C PRO A 95 22.73 -0.75 9.31
N PRO A 96 24.03 -0.77 9.66
CA PRO A 96 25.11 -1.02 8.69
C PRO A 96 25.09 -2.44 8.12
N ASP A 97 24.41 -3.37 8.78
CA ASP A 97 24.22 -4.77 8.40
C ASP A 97 22.85 -5.05 7.74
N ALA A 98 22.05 -4.01 7.48
CA ALA A 98 20.80 -4.16 6.75
C ALA A 98 21.06 -4.75 5.35
N LEU A 99 20.27 -5.77 5.01
CA LEU A 99 20.39 -6.49 3.75
C LEU A 99 19.76 -5.71 2.59
N PRO A 100 20.25 -5.92 1.34
CA PRO A 100 19.62 -5.40 0.14
C PRO A 100 18.16 -5.84 -0.01
N PHE A 101 17.38 -5.04 -0.74
CA PHE A 101 15.98 -5.30 -1.02
C PHE A 101 15.82 -6.44 -2.04
N ILE A 102 14.87 -7.34 -1.77
CA ILE A 102 14.51 -8.43 -2.67
C ILE A 102 13.00 -8.42 -2.88
N PHE A 103 12.56 -8.10 -4.09
CA PHE A 103 11.16 -8.14 -4.50
C PHE A 103 10.89 -9.41 -5.32
N LYS A 104 9.91 -10.20 -4.89
CA LYS A 104 9.58 -11.50 -5.52
C LYS A 104 8.17 -11.58 -6.10
N LYS A 105 7.30 -10.66 -5.69
CA LYS A 105 5.89 -10.65 -6.05
C LYS A 105 5.37 -9.21 -5.95
N TYR A 106 4.59 -8.80 -6.95
CA TYR A 106 3.81 -7.58 -6.90
C TYR A 106 2.33 -7.89 -6.66
N THR A 107 1.66 -6.94 -6.00
CA THR A 107 0.25 -7.03 -5.65
C THR A 107 -0.38 -5.66 -5.76
N ILE A 108 -1.70 -5.61 -5.99
CA ILE A 108 -2.44 -4.35 -5.90
C ILE A 108 -2.41 -3.88 -4.46
N THR A 109 -1.93 -2.66 -4.22
CA THR A 109 -1.86 -2.08 -2.88
C THR A 109 -2.38 -0.65 -2.90
N HIS A 110 -3.01 -0.23 -1.81
CA HIS A 110 -3.62 1.09 -1.67
C HIS A 110 -2.61 2.17 -1.23
N TYR A 111 -1.51 1.78 -0.60
CA TYR A 111 -0.49 2.68 -0.02
C TYR A 111 -0.94 3.68 1.07
N ASP A 112 -2.24 3.82 1.34
CA ASP A 112 -2.76 4.72 2.39
C ASP A 112 -3.94 4.13 3.18
N ILE A 113 -3.76 2.91 3.68
CA ILE A 113 -4.73 2.28 4.59
C ILE A 113 -4.62 2.95 5.95
N ALA A 114 -5.59 3.83 6.24
CA ALA A 114 -5.69 4.58 7.49
C ALA A 114 -7.16 4.73 7.91
N PRO A 115 -7.47 4.95 9.21
CA PRO A 115 -8.85 5.07 9.69
C PRO A 115 -9.72 6.10 8.94
N ARG A 116 -9.13 7.22 8.48
CA ARG A 116 -9.83 8.25 7.67
C ARG A 116 -10.26 7.76 6.27
N ASN A 117 -9.60 6.74 5.75
CA ASN A 117 -9.85 6.14 4.44
C ASN A 117 -10.70 4.86 4.54
N LEU A 118 -11.25 4.59 5.72
CA LEU A 118 -12.13 3.47 5.99
C LEU A 118 -13.49 3.99 6.43
N ILE A 119 -14.57 3.59 5.76
CA ILE A 119 -15.95 3.92 6.16
C ILE A 119 -16.60 2.66 6.74
N LEU A 120 -17.16 2.77 7.94
CA LEU A 120 -18.05 1.77 8.54
C LEU A 120 -19.50 2.19 8.27
N ASP A 121 -20.23 1.37 7.52
CA ASP A 121 -21.65 1.61 7.24
C ASP A 121 -22.56 1.04 8.34
N SER A 122 -23.88 1.21 8.15
CA SER A 122 -24.88 0.74 9.13
C SER A 122 -25.04 -0.77 9.19
N ASP A 123 -24.49 -1.51 8.22
CA ASP A 123 -24.55 -2.97 8.13
C ASP A 123 -23.22 -3.61 8.60
N ASP A 124 -22.43 -2.85 9.38
CA ASP A 124 -21.09 -3.19 9.85
C ASP A 124 -20.08 -3.45 8.73
N LYS A 125 -20.34 -3.08 7.48
CA LYS A 125 -19.39 -3.29 6.39
C LYS A 125 -18.35 -2.18 6.35
N VAL A 126 -17.10 -2.58 6.17
CA VAL A 126 -15.96 -1.67 5.99
C VAL A 126 -15.71 -1.43 4.51
N TRP A 127 -15.65 -0.17 4.12
CA TRP A 127 -15.32 0.29 2.77
C TRP A 127 -13.97 0.99 2.78
N LEU A 128 -13.13 0.69 1.79
CA LEU A 128 -11.84 1.35 1.57
C LEU A 128 -11.99 2.37 0.44
N ILE A 129 -11.59 3.62 0.70
CA ILE A 129 -11.70 4.77 -0.21
C ILE A 129 -10.36 5.50 -0.34
N ASP A 130 -10.30 6.50 -1.24
CA ASP A 130 -9.13 7.37 -1.46
C ASP A 130 -7.92 6.65 -2.12
N TRP A 131 -8.18 6.07 -3.30
CA TRP A 131 -7.21 5.35 -4.14
C TRP A 131 -6.22 6.25 -4.88
#